data_AF-A0A4W5NDK0-F1
#
_entry.id   AF-A0A4W5NDK0-F1
#
_cell.length_a   1.000
_cell.length_b   1.000
_cell.length_c   1.000
_cell.angle_alpha   90.00
_cell.angle_beta   90.00
_cell.angle_gamma   90.00
#
_symmetry.space_group_name_H-M   'P 1'
#
loop_
_entity.id
_entity.type
_entity.pdbx_description
1 polymer ?
#
loop_
_entity_poly.entity_id
_entity_poly.type
_entity_poly.pdbx_seq_one_letter_code
_entity_poly.pdbx_strand_id
1 'polypeptide(L)'
;MLSIFQFLIVQSSYGPVYYTFFVKYLISPCSPFSDIVFFGENLPKRYFTLMAMDFPRCDLLIIVGTSLQVQLYAALVGSVSNSCPRLLINLEQAGGADPVLGMIGIGGGMDFDSEKAYRDVAHISTCDDGCLALIDLLGCKADLEEMVKREHEQISSKAKEEQDNQSSGAAGKAGSGKAKVE
;
A
#
# COMPACT_ATOMS: atom_id res chain seq x y z
N MET A 1 -10.36 7.61 -11.29
CA MET A 1 -10.46 7.50 -9.82
C MET A 1 -10.27 6.04 -9.41
N LEU A 2 -9.04 5.55 -9.42
CA LEU A 2 -8.70 4.21 -8.91
C LEU A 2 -7.91 4.41 -7.60
N SER A 3 -8.66 4.49 -6.50
CA SER A 3 -8.13 4.54 -5.14
C SER A 3 -7.82 3.11 -4.65
N ILE A 4 -6.81 2.46 -5.24
CA ILE A 4 -6.49 1.04 -4.92
C ILE A 4 -5.20 0.86 -4.11
N PHE A 5 -4.39 1.90 -3.92
CA PHE A 5 -3.19 1.77 -3.10
C PHE A 5 -3.46 2.15 -1.64
N GLN A 6 -4.14 1.26 -0.93
CA GLN A 6 -4.23 1.30 0.52
C GLN A 6 -2.91 0.78 1.07
N PHE A 7 -2.05 1.63 1.62
CA PHE A 7 -0.75 1.21 2.14
C PHE A 7 -0.84 0.91 3.63
N LEU A 8 -0.56 -0.33 4.00
CA LEU A 8 -0.30 -0.74 5.38
C LEU A 8 1.12 -1.27 5.43
N ILE A 9 1.96 -0.68 6.26
CA ILE A 9 3.33 -1.11 6.50
C ILE A 9 3.36 -1.74 7.89
N VAL A 10 3.71 -3.03 7.93
CA VAL A 10 3.93 -3.80 9.15
C VAL A 10 5.42 -3.84 9.42
N GLN A 11 5.85 -3.37 10.60
CA GLN A 11 7.25 -3.43 11.04
C GLN A 11 7.38 -4.49 12.16
N SER A 12 8.33 -5.41 12.02
CA SER A 12 8.64 -6.45 13.01
C SER A 12 10.13 -6.42 13.33
N SER A 13 10.47 -6.42 14.63
CA SER A 13 11.83 -6.24 15.14
C SER A 13 12.66 -7.53 15.13
N TYR A 14 12.05 -8.70 14.90
CA TYR A 14 12.69 -10.01 15.00
C TYR A 14 12.78 -10.72 13.64
N GLY A 15 13.78 -10.34 12.82
CA GLY A 15 14.10 -10.98 11.55
C GLY A 15 14.64 -9.99 10.50
N PRO A 16 15.04 -10.44 9.28
CA PRO A 16 15.31 -9.50 8.20
C PRO A 16 14.08 -8.62 7.99
N VAL A 17 14.28 -7.30 7.88
CA VAL A 17 13.22 -6.29 7.84
C VAL A 17 12.29 -6.58 6.65
N TYR A 18 11.23 -7.35 6.88
CA TYR A 18 10.20 -7.58 5.89
C TYR A 18 9.29 -6.34 5.92
N TYR A 19 9.61 -5.33 5.11
CA TYR A 19 8.63 -4.33 4.75
C TYR A 19 7.51 -5.03 3.99
N THR A 20 6.46 -5.45 4.69
CA THR A 20 5.31 -6.07 4.03
C THR A 20 4.43 -4.97 3.47
N PHE A 21 4.73 -4.54 2.25
CA PHE A 21 3.84 -3.66 1.49
C PHE A 21 2.56 -4.41 1.14
N PHE A 22 1.41 -3.76 1.34
CA PHE A 22 0.06 -4.28 1.04
C PHE A 22 -0.07 -4.98 -0.33
N VAL A 23 0.66 -4.52 -1.34
CA VAL A 23 0.74 -5.13 -2.68
C VAL A 23 1.07 -6.64 -2.60
N LYS A 24 1.84 -7.07 -1.61
CA LYS A 24 2.23 -8.48 -1.38
C LYS A 24 1.07 -9.38 -0.94
N TYR A 25 0.00 -8.83 -0.38
CA TYR A 25 -1.16 -9.58 0.12
C TYR A 25 -2.21 -9.86 -0.95
N LEU A 26 -2.31 -9.02 -1.97
CA LEU A 26 -3.35 -9.09 -2.99
C LEU A 26 -2.89 -9.64 -4.34
N ILE A 27 -1.59 -9.56 -4.63
CA ILE A 27 -1.06 -10.08 -5.90
C ILE A 27 -0.67 -11.55 -5.73
N SER A 28 -1.39 -12.41 -6.45
CA SER A 28 -1.06 -13.83 -6.61
C SER A 28 -0.01 -13.97 -7.72
N PRO A 29 1.12 -14.66 -7.52
CA PRO A 29 2.19 -14.71 -8.53
C PRO A 29 1.88 -15.57 -9.78
N CYS A 30 0.63 -16.00 -10.01
CA CYS A 30 0.33 -17.06 -10.99
C CYS A 30 -0.84 -16.82 -11.95
N SER A 31 -1.42 -15.62 -12.11
CA SER A 31 -2.52 -15.41 -13.06
C SER A 31 -2.13 -14.55 -14.28
N PRO A 32 -2.44 -14.98 -15.53
CA PRO A 32 -2.26 -14.15 -16.73
C PRO A 32 -3.38 -13.10 -16.92
N PHE A 33 -4.40 -13.11 -16.07
CA PHE A 33 -5.44 -12.08 -15.98
C PHE A 33 -5.14 -11.22 -14.76
N SER A 34 -5.33 -9.90 -14.88
CA SER A 34 -5.03 -8.91 -13.83
C SER A 34 -5.38 -9.42 -12.43
N ASP A 35 -4.38 -9.54 -11.56
CA ASP A 35 -4.51 -9.99 -10.17
C ASP A 35 -5.19 -8.89 -9.31
N ILE A 36 -6.45 -8.61 -9.60
CA ILE A 36 -7.29 -7.64 -8.89
C ILE A 36 -8.46 -8.41 -8.27
N VAL A 37 -8.70 -8.20 -6.97
CA VAL A 37 -9.85 -8.75 -6.26
C VAL A 37 -11.02 -7.78 -6.40
N PHE A 38 -12.11 -8.23 -7.01
CA PHE A 38 -13.33 -7.43 -7.11
C PHE A 38 -14.19 -7.53 -5.85
N PHE A 39 -15.07 -6.56 -5.65
CA PHE A 39 -16.05 -6.63 -4.56
C PHE A 39 -16.93 -7.87 -4.70
N GLY A 40 -17.03 -8.65 -3.62
CA GLY A 40 -17.78 -9.91 -3.59
C GLY A 40 -16.96 -11.15 -3.98
N GLU A 41 -15.74 -10.97 -4.50
CA GLU A 41 -14.81 -12.07 -4.68
C GLU A 41 -14.11 -12.42 -3.36
N ASN A 42 -13.71 -13.69 -3.24
CA ASN A 42 -12.93 -14.12 -2.09
C ASN A 42 -11.51 -13.56 -2.18
N LEU A 43 -10.99 -13.12 -1.03
CA LEU A 43 -9.58 -12.74 -0.92
C LEU A 43 -8.67 -13.97 -1.22
N PRO A 44 -7.51 -13.75 -1.85
CA PRO A 44 -6.53 -14.80 -2.07
C PRO A 44 -6.15 -15.49 -0.76
N LYS A 45 -5.91 -16.82 -0.78
CA LYS A 45 -5.49 -17.58 0.42
C LYS A 45 -4.25 -16.98 1.10
N ARG A 46 -3.35 -16.42 0.29
CA ARG A 46 -2.14 -15.72 0.73
C ARG A 46 -2.45 -14.59 1.71
N TYR A 47 -3.56 -13.88 1.53
CA TYR A 47 -4.00 -12.82 2.42
C TYR A 47 -4.13 -13.33 3.86
N PHE A 48 -4.93 -14.39 4.05
CA PHE A 48 -5.21 -14.95 5.36
C PHE A 48 -3.98 -15.58 6.01
N THR A 49 -3.14 -16.26 5.21
CA THR A 49 -1.89 -16.85 5.70
C THR A 49 -0.95 -15.78 6.25
N LEU A 50 -0.69 -14.72 5.49
CA LEU A 50 0.22 -13.67 5.91
C LEU A 50 -0.36 -12.86 7.07
N MET A 51 -1.67 -12.58 7.07
CA MET A 51 -2.33 -11.87 8.17
C MET A 51 -2.13 -12.61 9.49
N ALA A 52 -2.34 -13.92 9.50
CA ALA A 52 -2.17 -14.76 10.68
C ALA A 52 -0.71 -14.86 11.15
N MET A 53 0.27 -14.65 10.26
CA MET A 53 1.70 -14.74 10.58
C MET A 53 2.33 -13.40 10.99
N ASP A 54 1.93 -12.30 10.35
CA ASP A 54 2.60 -11.01 10.48
C ASP A 54 2.03 -10.18 11.64
N PHE A 55 0.71 -10.13 11.80
CA PHE A 55 0.06 -9.24 12.78
C PHE A 55 0.34 -9.60 14.25
N PRO A 56 0.42 -10.89 14.65
CA PRO A 56 0.79 -11.24 16.02
C PRO A 56 2.22 -10.83 16.41
N ARG A 57 3.09 -10.55 15.42
CA ARG A 57 4.51 -10.17 15.60
C ARG A 57 4.77 -8.71 15.19
N CYS A 58 3.71 -7.94 14.97
CA CYS A 58 3.79 -6.55 14.56
C CYS A 58 4.12 -5.68 15.78
N ASP A 59 5.21 -4.94 15.70
CA ASP A 59 5.66 -4.03 16.76
C ASP A 59 5.26 -2.58 16.46
N LEU A 60 5.01 -2.24 15.20
CA LEU A 60 4.52 -0.94 14.76
C LEU A 60 3.68 -1.10 13.49
N LEU A 61 2.48 -0.52 13.51
CA LEU A 61 1.60 -0.46 12.35
C LEU A 61 1.59 0.96 11.77
N ILE A 62 1.99 1.11 10.50
CA ILE A 62 1.90 2.39 9.79
C ILE A 62 0.85 2.27 8.70
N ILE A 63 -0.18 3.09 8.78
CA ILE A 63 -1.31 3.17 7.85
C ILE A 63 -1.14 4.44 7.02
N VAL A 64 -1.09 4.33 5.70
CA VAL A 64 -0.84 5.47 4.82
C VAL A 64 -1.89 5.54 3.71
N GLY A 65 -2.46 6.73 3.51
CA GLY A 65 -3.26 7.06 2.33
C GLY A 65 -4.55 6.24 2.17
N THR A 66 -5.30 6.02 3.27
CA THR A 66 -6.53 5.24 3.22
C THR A 66 -7.62 5.73 4.17
N SER A 67 -8.87 5.62 3.73
CA SER A 67 -10.08 5.92 4.52
C SER A 67 -10.53 4.77 5.43
N LEU A 68 -9.95 3.56 5.29
CA LEU A 68 -10.34 2.36 6.04
C LEU A 68 -11.85 2.04 5.97
N GLN A 69 -12.51 2.35 4.86
CA GLN A 69 -13.95 2.07 4.69
C GLN A 69 -14.25 0.64 4.22
N VAL A 70 -13.29 -0.02 3.57
CA VAL A 70 -13.46 -1.40 3.08
C VAL A 70 -13.18 -2.37 4.24
N GLN A 71 -14.24 -3.01 4.74
CA GLN A 71 -14.24 -3.72 6.02
C GLN A 71 -13.15 -4.78 6.18
N LEU A 72 -12.83 -5.54 5.13
CA LEU A 72 -11.80 -6.58 5.20
C LEU A 72 -10.43 -6.01 5.58
N TYR A 73 -10.12 -4.78 5.14
CA TYR A 73 -8.88 -4.08 5.43
C TYR A 73 -8.97 -3.22 6.67
N ALA A 74 -10.12 -2.60 6.92
CA ALA A 74 -10.37 -1.87 8.16
C ALA A 74 -10.18 -2.77 9.39
N ALA A 75 -10.59 -4.04 9.28
CA ALA A 75 -10.43 -5.03 10.33
C ALA A 75 -8.96 -5.31 10.69
N LEU A 76 -8.01 -5.15 9.76
CA LEU A 76 -6.58 -5.38 10.03
C LEU A 76 -6.05 -4.47 11.13
N VAL A 77 -6.59 -3.26 11.22
CA VAL A 77 -6.18 -2.27 12.23
C VAL A 77 -6.45 -2.78 13.65
N GLY A 78 -7.46 -3.62 13.84
CA GLY A 78 -7.77 -4.29 15.10
C GLY A 78 -7.05 -5.63 15.32
N SER A 79 -6.32 -6.14 14.32
CA SER A 79 -5.66 -7.47 14.39
C SER A 79 -4.27 -7.43 15.02
N VAL A 80 -3.72 -6.25 15.32
CA VAL A 80 -2.44 -6.08 16.01
C VAL A 80 -2.59 -6.17 17.54
N SER A 81 -1.50 -6.50 18.23
CA SER A 81 -1.45 -6.54 19.70
C SER A 81 -1.92 -5.22 20.33
N ASN A 82 -2.52 -5.29 21.53
CA ASN A 82 -2.87 -4.10 22.31
C ASN A 82 -1.67 -3.20 22.62
N SER A 83 -0.47 -3.76 22.73
CA SER A 83 0.76 -2.99 22.95
C SER A 83 1.35 -2.37 21.68
N CYS A 84 0.83 -2.70 20.50
CA CYS A 84 1.37 -2.25 19.22
C CYS A 84 0.92 -0.81 18.93
N PRO A 85 1.83 0.18 18.87
CA PRO A 85 1.50 1.53 18.39
C PRO A 85 1.05 1.52 16.93
N ARG A 86 0.12 2.42 16.60
CA ARG A 86 -0.45 2.57 15.26
C ARG A 86 -0.33 4.04 14.83
N LEU A 87 0.30 4.27 13.68
CA LEU A 87 0.48 5.60 13.07
C LEU A 87 -0.36 5.69 11.80
N LEU A 88 -1.26 6.66 11.72
CA LEU A 88 -1.98 7.01 10.51
C LEU A 88 -1.34 8.25 9.86
N ILE A 89 -0.88 8.13 8.61
CA ILE A 89 -0.47 9.27 7.76
C ILE A 89 -1.52 9.40 6.66
N ASN A 90 -2.36 10.42 6.76
CA ASN A 90 -3.47 10.61 5.82
C ASN A 90 -3.93 12.07 5.77
N LEU A 91 -4.72 12.42 4.76
CA LEU A 91 -5.29 13.77 4.63
C LEU A 91 -6.37 14.06 5.70
N GLU A 92 -6.96 13.02 6.27
CA GLU A 92 -8.00 13.09 7.29
C GLU A 92 -7.89 11.89 8.25
N GLN A 93 -8.44 12.02 9.46
CA GLN A 93 -8.55 10.87 10.36
C GLN A 93 -9.45 9.80 9.74
N ALA A 94 -9.07 8.53 9.90
CA ALA A 94 -9.77 7.38 9.33
C ALA A 94 -9.85 6.25 10.36
N GLY A 95 -10.76 5.30 10.18
CA GLY A 95 -10.82 4.08 11.01
C GLY A 95 -11.13 4.32 12.50
N GLY A 96 -11.74 5.45 12.85
CA GLY A 96 -12.14 5.76 14.22
C GLY A 96 -13.05 4.67 14.79
N ALA A 97 -12.88 4.35 16.08
CA ALA A 97 -13.76 3.42 16.76
C ALA A 97 -15.19 3.97 16.80
N ASP A 98 -16.17 3.16 16.42
CA ASP A 98 -17.58 3.49 16.64
C ASP A 98 -17.82 3.60 18.16
N PRO A 99 -18.31 4.74 18.67
CA PRO A 99 -18.48 4.94 20.11
C PRO A 99 -19.41 3.93 20.77
N VAL A 100 -20.45 3.48 20.05
CA VAL A 100 -21.44 2.52 20.55
C VAL A 100 -20.82 1.12 20.59
N LEU A 101 -20.09 0.73 19.55
CA LEU A 101 -19.42 -0.57 19.47
C LEU A 101 -18.24 -0.67 20.46
N GLY A 102 -17.52 0.43 20.66
CA GLY A 102 -16.47 0.55 21.68
C GLY A 102 -17.00 0.38 23.10
N MET A 103 -18.18 0.92 23.42
CA MET A 103 -18.80 0.77 24.75
C MET A 103 -19.18 -0.67 25.10
N ILE A 104 -19.51 -1.50 24.12
CA ILE A 104 -19.83 -2.92 24.33
C ILE A 104 -18.60 -3.84 24.31
N GLY A 105 -17.38 -3.26 24.26
CA GLY A 105 -16.14 -4.02 24.21
C GLY A 105 -15.85 -4.67 22.85
N ILE A 106 -16.60 -4.29 21.81
CA ILE A 106 -16.45 -4.76 20.43
C ILE A 106 -15.92 -3.57 19.60
N GLY A 107 -14.74 -3.06 19.94
CA GLY A 107 -14.17 -1.87 19.29
C GLY A 107 -12.77 -2.15 18.78
N GLY A 108 -12.62 -2.42 17.47
CA GLY A 108 -11.32 -2.65 16.83
C GLY A 108 -10.72 -1.41 16.15
N GLY A 109 -11.38 -0.26 16.25
CA GLY A 109 -10.97 0.98 15.58
C GLY A 109 -9.77 1.67 16.23
N MET A 110 -9.44 2.83 15.70
CA MET A 110 -8.42 3.74 16.24
C MET A 110 -9.05 4.78 17.16
N ASP A 111 -8.30 5.17 18.18
CA ASP A 111 -8.66 6.16 19.18
C ASP A 111 -7.53 7.18 19.29
N PHE A 112 -7.70 8.32 18.63
CA PHE A 112 -6.70 9.38 18.52
C PHE A 112 -6.82 10.45 19.62
N ASP A 113 -8.04 10.70 20.09
CA ASP A 113 -8.38 11.93 20.81
C ASP A 113 -9.08 11.68 22.15
N SER A 114 -9.46 10.44 22.48
CA SER A 114 -10.09 10.18 23.79
C SER A 114 -9.07 10.26 24.93
N GLU A 115 -9.55 10.52 26.15
CA GLU A 115 -8.73 10.47 27.37
C GLU A 115 -8.08 9.10 27.63
N LYS A 116 -8.52 8.06 26.92
CA LYS A 116 -7.97 6.70 27.01
C LYS A 116 -7.02 6.38 25.87
N ALA A 117 -6.85 7.28 24.90
CA ALA A 117 -5.94 7.11 23.78
C ALA A 117 -4.51 6.94 24.29
N TYR A 118 -3.86 5.82 23.93
CA TYR A 118 -2.53 5.48 24.42
C TYR A 118 -1.55 5.01 23.34
N ARG A 119 -2.03 4.66 22.15
CA ARG A 119 -1.23 3.98 21.13
C ARG A 119 -1.48 4.42 19.69
N ASP A 120 -2.51 5.23 19.44
CA ASP A 120 -2.86 5.64 18.08
C ASP A 120 -2.48 7.10 17.87
N VAL A 121 -1.80 7.37 16.76
CA VAL A 121 -1.36 8.70 16.39
C VAL A 121 -1.81 8.98 14.96
N ALA A 122 -2.44 10.14 14.74
CA ALA A 122 -2.77 10.62 13.40
C ALA A 122 -1.86 11.79 13.03
N HIS A 123 -1.10 11.63 11.95
CA HIS A 123 -0.35 12.69 11.29
C HIS A 123 -1.11 13.14 10.05
N ILE A 124 -1.75 14.30 10.14
CA ILE A 124 -2.63 14.82 9.08
C ILE A 124 -1.81 15.64 8.08
N SER A 125 -1.50 15.05 6.93
CA SER A 125 -0.65 15.62 5.89
C SER A 125 -0.88 14.92 4.55
N THR A 126 -0.18 15.37 3.50
CA THR A 126 0.01 14.51 2.32
C THR A 126 0.82 13.27 2.71
N CYS A 127 0.66 12.16 1.98
CA CYS A 127 1.38 10.93 2.26
C CYS A 127 2.90 11.10 2.11
N ASP A 128 3.32 11.85 1.08
CA ASP A 128 4.73 12.10 0.80
C ASP A 128 5.35 12.96 1.91
N ASP A 129 4.70 14.07 2.30
CA ASP A 129 5.21 14.95 3.36
C ASP A 129 5.30 14.22 4.70
N GLY A 130 4.28 13.42 5.04
CA GLY A 130 4.27 12.65 6.29
C GLY A 130 5.35 11.57 6.33
N CYS A 131 5.57 10.87 5.21
CA CYS A 131 6.67 9.91 5.09
C CYS A 131 8.04 10.60 5.17
N LEU A 132 8.20 11.76 4.52
CA LEU A 132 9.44 12.53 4.60
C LEU A 132 9.70 13.03 6.03
N ALA A 133 8.69 13.54 6.73
CA ALA A 133 8.81 13.97 8.11
C ALA A 133 9.21 12.80 9.03
N LEU A 134 8.61 11.62 8.85
CA LEU A 134 8.96 10.42 9.60
C LEU A 134 10.42 10.02 9.34
N ILE A 135 10.86 10.05 8.08
CA ILE A 135 12.20 9.63 7.69
C ILE A 135 13.27 10.63 8.14
N ASP A 136 12.94 11.91 8.18
CA ASP A 136 13.80 12.96 8.74
C ASP A 136 14.07 12.72 10.24
N LEU A 137 13.03 12.32 10.99
CA LEU A 137 13.16 11.93 12.40
C LEU A 137 13.97 10.65 12.59
N LEU A 138 13.93 9.73 11.63
CA LEU A 138 14.73 8.49 11.64
C LEU A 138 16.19 8.72 11.20
N GLY A 139 16.52 9.89 10.64
CA GLY A 139 17.86 10.21 10.14
C GLY A 139 18.21 9.55 8.81
N CYS A 140 17.24 8.97 8.09
CA CYS A 140 17.44 8.23 6.83
C CYS A 140 17.06 9.04 5.58
N LYS A 141 16.98 10.37 5.70
CA LYS A 141 16.47 11.25 4.63
C LYS A 141 17.32 11.22 3.37
N ALA A 142 18.64 11.33 3.51
CA ALA A 142 19.56 11.31 2.37
C ALA A 142 19.47 9.99 1.59
N ASP A 143 19.44 8.86 2.31
CA ASP A 143 19.34 7.52 1.71
C ASP A 143 18.03 7.35 0.93
N LEU A 144 16.91 7.82 1.49
CA LEU A 144 15.62 7.78 0.79
C LEU A 144 15.64 8.65 -0.48
N GLU A 145 16.12 9.89 -0.38
CA GLU A 145 16.16 10.83 -1.51
C GLU A 145 17.04 10.27 -2.65
N GLU A 146 18.18 9.65 -2.32
CA GLU A 146 19.04 8.98 -3.29
C GLU A 146 18.33 7.79 -3.96
N MET A 147 17.68 6.93 -3.16
CA MET A 147 16.91 5.79 -3.68
C MET A 147 15.81 6.25 -4.63
N VAL A 148 15.00 7.24 -4.22
CA VAL A 148 13.89 7.78 -5.01
C VAL A 148 14.40 8.35 -6.33
N LYS A 149 15.49 9.13 -6.30
CA LYS A 149 16.11 9.69 -7.50
C LYS A 149 16.55 8.59 -8.47
N ARG A 150 17.30 7.61 -7.97
CA ARG A 150 17.83 6.48 -8.76
C ARG A 150 16.72 5.65 -9.40
N GLU A 151 15.63 5.36 -8.68
CA GLU A 151 14.51 4.60 -9.22
C GLU A 151 13.71 5.41 -10.25
N HIS A 152 13.47 6.71 -10.02
CA HIS A 152 12.81 7.56 -11.01
C HIS A 152 13.61 7.69 -12.30
N GLU A 153 14.94 7.78 -12.21
CA GLU A 153 15.82 7.78 -13.38
C GLU A 153 15.66 6.48 -14.18
N GLN A 154 15.69 5.31 -13.52
CA GLN A 154 15.50 4.00 -14.15
C GLN A 154 14.11 3.82 -14.80
N ILE A 155 13.05 4.32 -14.17
CA ILE A 155 11.69 4.25 -14.74
C ILE A 155 11.62 5.14 -15.98
N SER A 156 12.18 6.36 -15.91
CA SER A 156 12.17 7.30 -17.01
C SER A 156 12.98 6.83 -18.22
N SER A 157 14.09 6.10 -18.01
CA SER A 157 14.90 5.54 -19.08
C SER A 157 14.19 4.35 -19.76
N LYS A 158 13.64 3.42 -18.98
CA LYS A 158 12.85 2.28 -19.49
C LYS A 158 11.63 2.74 -20.29
N ALA A 159 10.92 3.77 -19.81
CA ALA A 159 9.77 4.33 -20.53
C ALA A 159 10.17 4.94 -21.90
N LYS A 160 11.36 5.55 -22.01
CA LYS A 160 11.88 6.06 -23.30
C LYS A 160 12.27 4.92 -24.25
N GLU A 161 12.96 3.90 -23.73
CA GLU A 161 13.35 2.71 -24.52
C GLU A 161 12.13 1.95 -25.06
N GLU A 162 11.04 1.84 -24.28
CA GLU A 162 9.78 1.24 -24.73
C GLU A 162 9.07 2.09 -25.80
N GLN A 163 9.13 3.41 -25.70
CA GLN A 163 8.58 4.33 -26.72
C GLN A 163 9.39 4.30 -28.04
N ASP A 164 10.71 4.19 -27.95
CA ASP A 164 11.59 4.09 -29.12
C ASP A 164 11.46 2.74 -29.84
N ASN A 165 11.21 1.65 -29.09
CA ASN A 165 10.95 0.32 -29.66
C ASN A 165 9.55 0.19 -30.28
N GLN A 166 8.56 0.96 -29.81
CA GLN A 166 7.21 0.98 -30.42
C GLN A 166 7.13 1.85 -31.68
N SER A 167 7.91 2.94 -31.75
CA SER A 167 7.96 3.80 -32.94
C SER A 167 8.75 3.19 -34.11
N SER A 168 9.72 2.32 -33.84
CA SER A 168 10.47 1.56 -34.86
C SER A 168 9.73 0.33 -35.39
N GLY A 169 8.74 -0.21 -34.66
CA GLY A 169 7.90 -1.33 -35.11
C GLY A 169 6.82 -0.98 -36.14
N ALA A 170 6.43 0.31 -36.26
CA ALA A 170 5.37 0.76 -37.17
C ALA A 170 5.84 1.00 -38.61
N ALA A 171 7.16 1.09 -38.87
CA ALA A 171 7.70 1.34 -40.21
C ALA A 171 7.85 0.07 -41.09
N GLY A 172 7.58 -1.11 -40.53
CA GLY A 172 7.84 -2.41 -41.17
C GLY A 172 6.67 -3.06 -41.90
N LYS A 173 5.68 -2.30 -42.42
CA LYS A 173 4.62 -2.88 -43.28
C LYS A 173 4.08 -1.90 -44.33
N ALA A 174 4.96 -1.32 -45.12
CA ALA A 174 4.57 -0.69 -46.39
C ALA A 174 5.52 -1.16 -47.49
N GLY A 175 5.10 -2.16 -48.26
CA GLY A 175 5.88 -2.62 -49.41
C GLY A 175 5.35 -3.84 -50.14
N SER A 176 4.66 -3.56 -51.25
CA SER A 176 4.59 -4.36 -52.48
C SER A 176 3.43 -5.36 -52.66
N GLY A 177 2.50 -4.98 -53.54
CA GLY A 177 1.48 -5.84 -54.13
C GLY A 177 0.79 -5.14 -55.31
N LYS A 178 1.47 -5.02 -56.45
CA LYS A 178 0.88 -4.68 -57.76
C LYS A 178 0.09 -5.87 -58.31
N ALA A 179 -1.15 -5.68 -58.77
CA ALA A 179 -1.79 -6.31 -59.96
C ALA A 179 -3.29 -5.91 -60.03
N LYS A 180 -3.73 -5.13 -61.05
CA LYS A 180 -4.35 -5.56 -62.33
C LYS A 180 -5.85 -5.87 -62.15
N VAL A 181 -6.75 -4.91 -62.37
CA VAL A 181 -7.51 -4.66 -63.62
C VAL A 181 -8.02 -5.94 -64.28
N GLU A 182 -9.27 -6.32 -63.98
CA GLU A 182 -10.35 -6.54 -64.95
C GLU A 182 -11.71 -6.43 -64.25
#